data_AF-A0A0P7UNX7-F1
#
_entry.id   AF-A0A0P7UNX7-F1
#
_cell.length_a   1.000
_cell.length_b   1.000
_cell.length_c   1.000
_cell.angle_alpha   90.00
_cell.angle_beta   90.00
_cell.angle_gamma   90.00
#
_symmetry.space_group_name_H-M   'P 1'
#
loop_
_entity.id
_entity.type
_entity.pdbx_description
1 polymer ?
#
loop_
_entity_poly.entity_id
_entity_poly.type
_entity_poly.pdbx_seq_one_letter_code
_entity_poly.pdbx_strand_id
1 'polypeptide(L)'
;MKSLVLLALWLCAFVVGAWAQCQCPYLKWATCDGTPCQCSVSVGNGEKQVLNCSTLVPKCFLMKAEMYRARKGLSTRTGGKPTEHAFVDNDGIYDPECEIDGRFKAKQCNNTNECWCVNSAGVRRTDKGDKDGISCSELVETHWIRLELKHKETQAKLDATQLKAALGAAMESRYNLSASYMNNSEYDPQARVVVVDVVKPVGNRNVDLSRMAYYMEKDVKVLPLFEGEKKFQPTVGGQQLDFENIVVYYVDEKPPTFTMKRLTGGIIAVIVVVVLAVVAGLLILFFARRRERARYEKTQPREMDEMQQSLS
;
A
#
# COMPACT_ATOMS: atom_id res chain seq x y z
N MET A 1 47.39 -45.03 43.75
CA MET A 1 47.53 -44.54 42.34
C MET A 1 46.69 -45.34 41.34
N LYS A 2 45.43 -45.66 41.64
CA LYS A 2 44.47 -46.20 40.64
C LYS A 2 43.10 -45.50 40.69
N SER A 3 42.77 -44.80 41.78
CA SER A 3 41.51 -44.03 41.90
C SER A 3 41.56 -42.60 41.38
N LEU A 4 42.74 -42.03 41.07
CA LEU A 4 42.82 -40.66 40.51
C LEU A 4 42.72 -40.61 38.98
N VAL A 5 42.89 -41.74 38.28
CA VAL A 5 42.80 -41.78 36.81
C VAL A 5 41.33 -41.86 36.33
N LEU A 6 40.43 -42.39 37.16
CA LEU A 6 39.00 -42.51 36.83
C LEU A 6 38.22 -41.21 37.00
N LEU A 7 38.70 -40.25 37.79
CA LEU A 7 38.07 -38.93 37.92
C LEU A 7 38.49 -37.95 36.81
N ALA A 8 39.58 -38.21 36.10
CA ALA A 8 40.00 -37.41 34.95
C ALA A 8 39.27 -37.78 33.65
N LEU A 9 38.56 -38.92 33.61
CA LEU A 9 37.84 -39.43 32.44
C LEU A 9 36.35 -39.02 32.37
N TRP A 10 35.85 -38.30 33.38
CA TRP A 10 34.45 -37.83 33.43
C TRP A 10 34.27 -36.31 33.23
N LEU A 11 35.35 -35.60 32.86
CA LEU A 11 35.33 -34.15 32.61
C LEU A 11 35.43 -33.77 31.12
N CYS A 12 35.40 -34.74 30.20
CA CYS A 12 35.61 -34.51 28.76
C CYS A 12 34.37 -34.71 27.87
N ALA A 13 33.15 -34.55 28.38
CA ALA A 13 31.94 -34.74 27.55
C ALA A 13 30.83 -33.70 27.80
N PHE A 14 31.20 -32.43 27.98
CA PHE A 14 30.27 -31.31 27.74
C PHE A 14 31.03 -30.13 27.14
N VAL A 15 31.70 -30.35 26.02
CA VAL A 15 31.77 -29.29 25.01
C VAL A 15 30.44 -29.36 24.28
N VAL A 16 29.39 -28.81 24.89
CA VAL A 16 28.27 -28.30 24.10
C VAL A 16 28.92 -27.27 23.21
N GLY A 17 29.16 -27.63 21.95
CA GLY A 17 29.55 -26.65 20.96
C GLY A 17 28.57 -25.49 21.13
N ALA A 18 29.08 -24.28 21.36
CA ALA A 18 28.28 -23.10 21.13
C ALA A 18 27.98 -23.14 19.63
N TRP A 19 26.91 -23.84 19.24
CA TRP A 19 26.33 -23.71 17.92
C TRP A 19 25.96 -22.25 17.86
N ALA A 20 26.76 -21.43 17.17
CA ALA A 20 26.33 -20.11 16.79
C ALA A 20 25.01 -20.34 16.04
N GLN A 21 23.89 -20.05 16.71
CA GLN A 21 22.58 -20.12 16.10
C GLN A 21 22.66 -19.14 14.94
N CYS A 22 22.78 -19.67 13.73
CA CYS A 22 22.83 -18.82 12.58
C CYS A 22 21.43 -18.24 12.41
N GLN A 23 21.34 -16.93 12.29
CA GLN A 23 20.08 -16.19 12.29
C GLN A 23 20.01 -15.30 11.07
N CYS A 24 18.79 -14.87 10.73
CA CYS A 24 18.57 -13.92 9.65
C CYS A 24 18.24 -12.55 10.23
N PRO A 25 19.19 -11.59 10.27
CA PRO A 25 18.96 -10.29 10.90
C PRO A 25 17.77 -9.52 10.31
N TYR A 26 17.52 -9.74 9.02
CA TYR A 26 16.50 -9.03 8.25
C TYR A 26 15.12 -9.69 8.27
N LEU A 27 14.95 -10.87 8.89
CA LEU A 27 13.63 -11.50 8.97
C LEU A 27 13.48 -12.46 10.15
N LYS A 28 12.68 -12.06 11.15
CA LYS A 28 12.35 -12.84 12.35
C LYS A 28 11.50 -14.08 12.13
N TRP A 29 11.01 -14.27 10.91
CA TRP A 29 10.25 -15.46 10.51
C TRP A 29 11.12 -16.50 9.81
N ALA A 30 12.41 -16.20 9.60
CA ALA A 30 13.32 -17.13 8.99
C ALA A 30 13.63 -18.29 9.95
N THR A 31 13.70 -19.50 9.38
CA THR A 31 14.30 -20.67 10.03
C THR A 31 15.64 -20.91 9.37
N CYS A 32 16.69 -20.98 10.18
CA CYS A 32 18.07 -21.09 9.73
C CYS A 32 18.73 -22.32 10.38
N ASP A 33 19.34 -23.16 9.56
CA ASP A 33 20.00 -24.39 10.00
C ASP A 33 21.19 -24.78 9.07
N GLY A 34 21.98 -25.75 9.51
CA GLY A 34 23.05 -26.34 8.72
C GLY A 34 24.42 -25.66 8.78
N THR A 35 25.39 -26.28 8.12
CA THR A 35 26.77 -25.80 7.90
C THR A 35 27.17 -26.09 6.45
N PRO A 36 27.29 -25.09 5.55
CA PRO A 36 27.09 -23.65 5.77
C PRO A 36 25.64 -23.30 6.14
N CYS A 37 25.45 -22.20 6.87
CA CYS A 37 24.12 -21.78 7.32
C CYS A 37 23.19 -21.48 6.13
N GLN A 38 22.04 -22.12 6.11
CA GLN A 38 20.98 -21.89 5.13
C GLN A 38 19.72 -21.40 5.84
N CYS A 39 19.21 -20.25 5.41
CA CYS A 39 18.00 -19.66 5.95
C CYS A 39 16.84 -19.75 4.96
N SER A 40 15.64 -20.02 5.45
CA SER A 40 14.43 -20.06 4.65
C SER A 40 13.22 -19.53 5.40
N VAL A 41 12.19 -19.11 4.68
CA VAL A 41 10.88 -18.75 5.25
C VAL A 41 9.78 -19.54 4.56
N SER A 42 8.80 -20.00 5.34
CA SER A 42 7.63 -20.69 4.80
C SER A 42 6.74 -19.71 4.03
N VAL A 43 6.44 -20.04 2.78
CA VAL A 43 5.59 -19.25 1.87
C VAL A 43 4.36 -20.01 1.39
N GLY A 44 4.28 -21.31 1.70
CA GLY A 44 3.16 -22.18 1.35
C GLY A 44 3.14 -23.46 2.21
N ASN A 45 2.23 -24.37 1.92
CA ASN A 45 2.17 -25.67 2.59
C ASN A 45 3.34 -26.54 2.12
N GLY A 46 4.41 -26.61 2.91
CA GLY A 46 5.63 -27.35 2.56
C GLY A 46 6.55 -26.59 1.58
N GLU A 47 6.15 -25.41 1.13
CA GLU A 47 6.94 -24.55 0.26
C GLU A 47 7.76 -23.56 1.09
N LYS A 48 9.07 -23.53 0.84
CA LYS A 48 10.04 -22.67 1.53
C LYS A 48 10.76 -21.79 0.52
N GLN A 49 10.86 -20.50 0.84
CA GLN A 49 11.67 -19.55 0.11
C GLN A 49 13.04 -19.44 0.77
N VAL A 50 14.11 -19.74 0.04
CA VAL A 50 15.50 -19.56 0.51
C VAL A 50 15.80 -18.06 0.58
N LEU A 51 16.51 -17.65 1.62
CA LEU A 51 16.81 -16.26 1.94
C LEU A 51 18.30 -15.96 1.87
N ASN A 52 18.64 -14.79 1.33
CA ASN A 52 19.95 -14.18 1.53
C ASN A 52 19.89 -13.23 2.74
N CYS A 53 20.44 -13.68 3.86
CA CYS A 53 20.42 -12.92 5.12
C CYS A 53 21.52 -11.86 5.24
N SER A 54 22.26 -11.59 4.15
CA SER A 54 23.22 -10.47 4.06
C SER A 54 22.56 -9.16 3.62
N THR A 55 21.32 -9.22 3.13
CA THR A 55 20.59 -8.07 2.58
C THR A 55 19.13 -8.09 3.01
N LEU A 56 18.43 -6.94 2.90
CA LEU A 56 16.98 -6.89 3.07
C LEU A 56 16.27 -7.89 2.15
N VAL A 57 15.29 -8.61 2.71
CA VAL A 57 14.50 -9.58 1.97
C VAL A 57 13.62 -8.85 0.93
N PRO A 58 13.54 -9.33 -0.31
CA PRO A 58 12.67 -8.74 -1.32
C PRO A 58 11.21 -8.62 -0.87
N LYS A 59 10.56 -7.50 -1.20
CA LYS A 59 9.17 -7.20 -0.79
C LYS A 59 8.20 -8.30 -1.23
N CYS A 60 8.37 -8.87 -2.42
CA CYS A 60 7.50 -9.94 -2.92
C CYS A 60 7.54 -11.18 -2.01
N PHE A 61 8.73 -11.63 -1.62
CA PHE A 61 8.90 -12.77 -0.71
C PHE A 61 8.31 -12.49 0.67
N LEU A 62 8.49 -11.27 1.18
CA LEU A 62 7.90 -10.87 2.46
C LEU A 62 6.38 -10.91 2.41
N MET A 63 5.77 -10.32 1.37
CA MET A 63 4.32 -10.37 1.17
C MET A 63 3.81 -11.82 1.07
N LYS A 64 4.53 -12.69 0.35
CA LYS A 64 4.18 -14.11 0.24
C LYS A 64 4.21 -14.82 1.60
N ALA A 65 5.28 -14.62 2.37
CA ALA A 65 5.41 -15.15 3.72
C ALA A 65 4.32 -14.61 4.66
N GLU A 66 3.97 -13.32 4.55
CA GLU A 66 2.89 -12.71 5.32
C GLU A 66 1.54 -13.34 5.02
N MET A 67 1.23 -13.56 3.75
CA MET A 67 -0.02 -14.20 3.35
C MET A 67 -0.10 -15.65 3.80
N TYR A 68 1.01 -16.39 3.76
CA TYR A 68 1.10 -17.71 4.36
C TYR A 68 0.81 -17.67 5.86
N ARG A 69 1.48 -16.77 6.60
CA ARG A 69 1.28 -16.61 8.05
C ARG A 69 -0.15 -16.22 8.39
N ALA A 70 -0.75 -15.31 7.62
CA ALA A 70 -2.15 -14.91 7.79
C ALA A 70 -3.11 -16.09 7.62
N ARG A 71 -2.92 -16.92 6.58
CA ARG A 71 -3.71 -18.14 6.35
C ARG A 71 -3.59 -19.18 7.47
N LYS A 72 -2.44 -19.20 8.16
CA LYS A 72 -2.19 -20.10 9.30
C LYS A 72 -2.59 -19.51 10.66
N GLY A 73 -3.18 -18.31 10.70
CA GLY A 73 -3.50 -17.63 11.96
C GLY A 73 -2.27 -17.20 12.76
N LEU A 74 -1.09 -17.11 12.12
CA LEU A 74 0.19 -16.72 12.74
C LEU A 74 0.47 -15.22 12.58
N SER A 75 -0.48 -14.46 12.03
CA SER A 75 -0.39 -13.01 11.90
C SER A 75 -0.76 -12.34 13.21
N THR A 76 -0.01 -11.30 13.58
CA THR A 76 -0.31 -10.46 14.75
C THR A 76 -1.46 -9.48 14.48
N ARG A 77 -1.97 -9.41 13.24
CA ARG A 77 -3.19 -8.66 12.91
C ARG A 77 -4.41 -9.45 13.41
N THR A 78 -4.95 -9.01 14.54
CA THR A 78 -6.28 -9.37 15.05
C THR A 78 -7.34 -8.79 14.12
N GLY A 79 -7.59 -9.47 13.01
CA GLY A 79 -8.54 -9.02 11.99
C GLY A 79 -8.68 -10.05 10.88
N GLY A 80 -9.22 -11.21 11.22
CA GLY A 80 -9.67 -12.16 10.22
C GLY A 80 -10.86 -11.59 9.43
N LYS A 81 -11.03 -12.07 8.21
CA LYS A 81 -12.22 -11.79 7.40
C LYS A 81 -13.46 -12.33 8.17
N PRO A 82 -14.46 -11.50 8.54
CA PRO A 82 -15.56 -11.92 9.41
C PRO A 82 -16.38 -13.11 8.90
N THR A 83 -16.49 -13.25 7.57
CA THR A 83 -17.23 -14.32 6.87
C THR A 83 -16.62 -14.58 5.49
N GLU A 84 -16.86 -15.74 4.85
CA GLU A 84 -16.36 -16.06 3.50
C GLU A 84 -16.78 -15.04 2.42
N HIS A 85 -17.85 -14.29 2.64
CA HIS A 85 -18.38 -13.28 1.71
C HIS A 85 -17.89 -11.85 2.00
N ALA A 86 -17.20 -11.61 3.11
CA ALA A 86 -16.71 -10.27 3.43
C ALA A 86 -15.65 -9.83 2.40
N PHE A 87 -15.89 -8.71 1.73
CA PHE A 87 -14.98 -8.16 0.74
C PHE A 87 -13.89 -7.36 1.47
N VAL A 88 -12.64 -7.79 1.37
CA VAL A 88 -11.49 -6.98 1.78
C VAL A 88 -11.04 -6.23 0.54
N ASP A 89 -11.06 -4.90 0.60
CA ASP A 89 -10.42 -4.08 -0.41
C ASP A 89 -8.91 -4.29 -0.31
N ASN A 90 -8.41 -5.23 -1.12
CA ASN A 90 -7.09 -5.84 -0.95
C ASN A 90 -5.97 -5.05 -1.63
N ASP A 91 -6.17 -3.75 -1.82
CA ASP A 91 -5.29 -2.87 -2.59
C ASP A 91 -3.90 -2.66 -1.94
N GLY A 92 -3.64 -3.24 -0.76
CA GLY A 92 -2.35 -3.15 -0.06
C GLY A 92 -1.58 -4.47 0.14
N ILE A 93 -2.25 -5.60 0.40
CA ILE A 93 -1.58 -6.89 0.64
C ILE A 93 -2.31 -8.03 -0.08
N TYR A 94 -1.59 -8.84 -0.84
CA TYR A 94 -2.13 -10.00 -1.56
C TYR A 94 -1.04 -11.08 -1.62
N ASP A 95 -1.39 -12.30 -2.01
CA ASP A 95 -0.41 -13.38 -2.21
C ASP A 95 0.22 -13.24 -3.59
N PRO A 96 1.48 -12.78 -3.68
CA PRO A 96 2.06 -12.43 -4.96
C PRO A 96 2.73 -13.62 -5.64
N GLU A 97 2.77 -13.53 -6.96
CA GLU A 97 3.71 -14.26 -7.78
C GLU A 97 5.02 -13.48 -7.88
N CYS A 98 6.10 -14.15 -7.49
CA CYS A 98 7.44 -13.60 -7.50
C CYS A 98 8.29 -14.29 -8.59
N GLU A 99 9.21 -13.54 -9.15
CA GLU A 99 10.37 -14.08 -9.88
C GLU A 99 11.35 -14.72 -8.90
N ILE A 100 12.30 -15.52 -9.43
CA ILE A 100 13.29 -16.24 -8.61
C ILE A 100 14.21 -15.30 -7.80
N ASP A 101 14.43 -14.08 -8.29
CA ASP A 101 15.23 -13.04 -7.64
C ASP A 101 14.41 -12.21 -6.62
N GLY A 102 13.13 -12.53 -6.46
CA GLY A 102 12.21 -11.86 -5.54
C GLY A 102 11.57 -10.59 -6.06
N ARG A 103 11.74 -10.25 -7.35
CA ARG A 103 10.90 -9.23 -8.00
C ARG A 103 9.48 -9.73 -8.19
N PHE A 104 8.54 -8.81 -8.32
CA PHE A 104 7.18 -9.17 -8.70
C PHE A 104 7.12 -9.57 -10.16
N LYS A 105 6.32 -10.60 -10.48
CA LYS A 105 5.84 -10.75 -11.86
C LYS A 105 4.94 -9.57 -12.20
N ALA A 106 5.05 -9.04 -13.41
CA ALA A 106 4.27 -7.87 -13.85
C ALA A 106 2.76 -8.10 -13.79
N LYS A 107 2.32 -9.32 -14.12
CA LYS A 107 0.94 -9.78 -13.99
C LYS A 107 0.76 -10.50 -12.66
N GLN A 108 -0.25 -10.10 -11.92
CA GLN A 108 -0.68 -10.74 -10.69
C GLN A 108 -2.12 -11.21 -10.88
N CYS A 109 -2.44 -12.39 -10.35
CA CYS A 109 -3.77 -12.95 -10.40
C CYS A 109 -4.17 -13.40 -9.02
N ASN A 110 -5.46 -13.28 -8.68
CA ASN A 110 -5.98 -14.07 -7.59
C ASN A 110 -6.18 -15.52 -8.07
N ASN A 111 -6.39 -16.48 -7.16
CA ASN A 111 -6.62 -17.89 -7.52
C ASN A 111 -7.96 -18.14 -8.26
N THR A 112 -8.53 -17.12 -8.90
CA THR A 112 -9.70 -17.18 -9.79
C THR A 112 -9.29 -16.69 -11.20
N ASN A 113 -10.20 -16.09 -11.96
CA ASN A 113 -9.92 -15.54 -13.29
C ASN A 113 -9.58 -14.04 -13.29
N GLU A 114 -9.48 -13.40 -12.13
CA GLU A 114 -9.24 -11.96 -12.01
C GLU A 114 -7.74 -11.66 -11.84
N CYS A 115 -7.21 -10.83 -12.73
CA CYS A 115 -5.80 -10.46 -12.80
C CYS A 115 -5.62 -8.93 -12.94
N TRP A 116 -4.47 -8.41 -12.53
CA TRP A 116 -4.08 -6.99 -12.64
C TRP A 116 -2.58 -6.87 -12.93
N CYS A 117 -2.14 -5.71 -13.43
CA CYS A 117 -0.71 -5.42 -13.54
C CYS A 117 -0.22 -4.65 -12.32
N VAL A 118 1.03 -4.91 -11.93
CA VAL A 118 1.72 -4.24 -10.83
C VAL A 118 2.99 -3.53 -11.29
N ASN A 119 3.53 -2.64 -10.45
CA ASN A 119 4.87 -2.06 -10.61
C ASN A 119 5.93 -2.91 -9.92
N SER A 120 7.20 -2.48 -9.98
CA SER A 120 8.31 -3.13 -9.29
C SER A 120 8.15 -3.15 -7.76
N ALA A 121 7.33 -2.25 -7.20
CA ALA A 121 6.95 -2.26 -5.79
C ALA A 121 5.73 -3.15 -5.46
N GLY A 122 5.17 -3.90 -6.42
CA GLY A 122 4.00 -4.76 -6.22
C GLY A 122 2.69 -4.00 -6.05
N VAL A 123 2.64 -2.72 -6.39
CA VAL A 123 1.42 -1.89 -6.32
C VAL A 123 0.65 -2.02 -7.62
N ARG A 124 -0.67 -2.22 -7.51
CA ARG A 124 -1.58 -2.32 -8.65
C ARG A 124 -1.59 -1.00 -9.43
N ARG A 125 -1.52 -1.11 -10.76
CA ARG A 125 -1.47 0.04 -11.68
C ARG A 125 -2.41 -0.08 -12.87
N THR A 126 -3.33 -1.05 -12.81
CA THR A 126 -4.41 -1.22 -13.78
C THR A 126 -5.70 -1.59 -13.07
N ASP A 127 -6.82 -1.44 -13.77
CA ASP A 127 -8.02 -2.17 -13.36
C ASP A 127 -7.76 -3.67 -13.36
N LYS A 128 -8.58 -4.35 -12.57
CA LYS A 128 -8.65 -5.80 -12.62
C LYS A 128 -9.44 -6.22 -13.85
N GLY A 129 -9.00 -7.29 -14.50
CA GLY A 129 -9.65 -7.84 -15.67
C GLY A 129 -9.47 -9.36 -15.74
N ASP A 130 -10.14 -9.96 -16.70
CA ASP A 130 -10.03 -11.40 -16.92
C ASP A 130 -8.61 -11.79 -17.33
N LYS A 131 -8.20 -13.00 -16.94
CA LYS A 131 -6.87 -13.55 -17.23
C LYS A 131 -6.50 -13.45 -18.72
N ASP A 132 -7.43 -13.66 -19.64
CA ASP A 132 -7.16 -13.61 -21.08
C ASP A 132 -7.22 -12.18 -21.64
N GLY A 133 -7.96 -11.28 -20.98
CA GLY A 133 -8.14 -9.89 -21.40
C GLY A 133 -7.04 -8.95 -20.91
N ILE A 134 -6.29 -9.32 -19.87
CA ILE A 134 -5.24 -8.48 -19.31
C ILE A 134 -3.83 -8.93 -19.70
N SER A 135 -3.10 -8.01 -20.32
CA SER A 135 -1.71 -8.18 -20.74
C SER A 135 -0.80 -7.20 -19.98
N CYS A 136 0.23 -7.73 -19.34
CA CYS A 136 1.23 -6.97 -18.59
C CYS A 136 2.61 -7.27 -19.21
N SER A 137 2.92 -6.62 -20.33
CA SER A 137 4.11 -6.91 -21.14
C SER A 137 5.44 -6.58 -20.44
N GLU A 138 5.41 -5.68 -19.46
CA GLU A 138 6.61 -5.23 -18.74
C GLU A 138 6.30 -4.96 -17.27
N LEU A 139 7.33 -5.14 -16.43
CA LEU A 139 7.32 -4.66 -15.05
C LEU A 139 7.79 -3.21 -15.04
N VAL A 140 6.86 -2.28 -14.80
CA VAL A 140 7.18 -0.86 -14.73
C VAL A 140 7.84 -0.55 -13.40
N GLU A 141 8.94 0.19 -13.47
CA GLU A 141 9.75 0.50 -12.31
C GLU A 141 9.20 1.68 -11.51
N THR A 142 9.21 1.54 -10.20
CA THR A 142 8.97 2.63 -9.26
C THR A 142 10.28 3.37 -8.99
N HIS A 143 10.37 4.62 -9.44
CA HIS A 143 11.59 5.41 -9.30
C HIS A 143 11.53 6.44 -8.17
N TRP A 144 10.34 6.73 -7.65
CA TRP A 144 10.15 7.68 -6.56
C TRP A 144 9.13 7.15 -5.57
N ILE A 145 9.51 7.14 -4.30
CA ILE A 145 8.65 6.85 -3.16
C ILE A 145 8.54 8.11 -2.30
N ARG A 146 7.30 8.56 -2.05
CA ARG A 146 7.03 9.62 -1.08
C ARG A 146 6.52 8.99 0.21
N LEU A 147 7.21 9.29 1.30
CA LEU A 147 6.89 8.84 2.64
C LEU A 147 6.31 10.02 3.42
N GLU A 148 5.12 9.86 3.96
CA GLU A 148 4.55 10.81 4.92
C GLU A 148 4.54 10.14 6.30
N LEU A 149 5.46 10.55 7.14
CA LEU A 149 5.66 9.99 8.47
C LEU A 149 5.05 10.93 9.50
N LYS A 150 4.10 10.42 10.29
CA LYS A 150 3.51 11.16 11.39
C LYS A 150 4.14 10.73 12.71
N HIS A 151 4.79 11.66 13.38
CA HIS A 151 5.44 11.39 14.65
C HIS A 151 4.51 11.66 15.84
N LYS A 152 4.77 10.98 16.96
CA LYS A 152 4.12 11.24 18.24
C LYS A 152 4.53 12.60 18.79
N GLU A 153 3.77 13.13 19.74
CA GLU A 153 4.13 14.37 20.42
C GLU A 153 5.53 14.28 21.05
N THR A 154 6.31 15.34 20.89
CA THR A 154 7.69 15.46 21.38
C THR A 154 7.77 16.50 22.49
N GLN A 155 8.70 16.32 23.42
CA GLN A 155 8.91 17.27 24.52
C GLN A 155 9.54 18.58 24.02
N ALA A 156 10.44 18.48 23.04
CA ALA A 156 11.11 19.63 22.43
C ALA A 156 10.66 19.80 20.97
N LYS A 157 10.67 21.07 20.52
CA LYS A 157 10.47 21.40 19.10
C LYS A 157 11.57 20.73 18.27
N LEU A 158 11.16 20.13 17.16
CA LEU A 158 12.08 19.49 16.22
C LEU A 158 12.62 20.51 15.23
N ASP A 159 13.93 20.48 15.00
CA ASP A 159 14.55 21.19 13.89
C ASP A 159 14.43 20.36 12.61
N ALA A 160 13.95 20.99 11.54
CA ALA A 160 13.69 20.31 10.26
C ALA A 160 14.98 19.74 9.62
N THR A 161 16.12 20.42 9.79
CA THR A 161 17.41 19.99 9.23
C THR A 161 17.93 18.77 9.98
N GLN A 162 17.87 18.79 11.32
CA GLN A 162 18.23 17.65 12.15
C GLN A 162 17.30 16.46 11.91
N LEU A 163 16.01 16.71 11.70
CA LEU A 163 15.03 15.66 11.37
C LEU A 163 15.37 14.98 10.05
N LYS A 164 15.66 15.76 8.99
CA LYS A 164 16.12 15.23 7.70
C LYS A 164 17.38 14.36 7.86
N ALA A 165 18.39 14.89 8.54
CA ALA A 165 19.66 14.19 8.75
C ALA A 165 19.48 12.88 9.53
N ALA A 166 18.68 12.91 10.60
CA ALA A 166 18.40 11.73 11.42
C ALA A 166 17.63 10.65 10.64
N LEU A 167 16.65 11.04 9.82
CA LEU A 167 15.93 10.11 8.94
C LEU A 167 16.87 9.51 7.90
N GLY A 168 17.73 10.31 7.27
CA GLY A 168 18.73 9.83 6.32
C GLY A 168 19.68 8.81 6.95
N ALA A 169 20.26 9.13 8.12
CA ALA A 169 21.14 8.22 8.85
C ALA A 169 20.42 6.93 9.31
N ALA A 170 19.15 7.04 9.71
CA ALA A 170 18.35 5.87 10.07
C ALA A 170 18.05 4.99 8.85
N MET A 171 17.83 5.58 7.68
CA MET A 171 17.62 4.84 6.43
C MET A 171 18.89 4.12 5.97
N GLU A 172 20.04 4.77 6.07
CA GLU A 172 21.33 4.16 5.75
C GLU A 172 21.64 2.99 6.67
N SER A 173 21.59 3.23 7.98
CA SER A 173 21.98 2.23 8.98
C SER A 173 21.03 1.04 9.08
N ARG A 174 19.71 1.27 8.95
CA ARG A 174 18.70 0.23 9.16
C ARG A 174 18.27 -0.47 7.88
N TYR A 175 18.14 0.28 6.78
CA TYR A 175 17.57 -0.25 5.54
C TYR A 175 18.60 -0.36 4.41
N ASN A 176 19.88 -0.08 4.70
CA ASN A 176 20.96 -0.11 3.71
C ASN A 176 20.64 0.72 2.45
N LEU A 177 19.95 1.85 2.64
CA LEU A 177 19.62 2.78 1.56
C LEU A 177 20.36 4.10 1.79
N SER A 178 21.24 4.46 0.87
CA SER A 178 21.99 5.72 0.93
C SER A 178 21.07 6.93 1.11
N ALA A 179 21.44 7.83 2.02
CA ALA A 179 20.77 9.10 2.24
C ALA A 179 20.83 10.00 0.99
N SER A 180 21.73 9.72 0.04
CA SER A 180 21.75 10.39 -1.28
C SER A 180 20.47 10.21 -2.10
N TYR A 181 19.70 9.13 -1.85
CA TYR A 181 18.39 8.94 -2.48
C TYR A 181 17.30 9.82 -1.85
N MET A 182 17.55 10.44 -0.69
CA MET A 182 16.63 11.37 -0.05
C MET A 182 16.78 12.76 -0.65
N ASN A 183 15.94 13.07 -1.64
CA ASN A 183 16.04 14.33 -2.39
C ASN A 183 15.47 15.50 -1.58
N ASN A 184 14.17 15.43 -1.26
CA ASN A 184 13.45 16.48 -0.55
C ASN A 184 12.92 15.99 0.78
N SER A 185 12.80 16.92 1.74
CA SER A 185 12.06 16.69 2.97
C SER A 185 11.34 17.96 3.39
N GLU A 186 10.06 17.86 3.67
CA GLU A 186 9.24 18.94 4.22
C GLU A 186 8.75 18.52 5.60
N TYR A 187 8.72 19.45 6.55
CA TYR A 187 8.25 19.19 7.90
C TYR A 187 7.17 20.20 8.28
N ASP A 188 5.99 19.70 8.63
CA ASP A 188 4.91 20.46 9.25
C ASP A 188 4.89 20.16 10.76
N PRO A 189 5.34 21.12 11.61
CA PRO A 189 5.34 20.94 13.06
C PRO A 189 3.93 20.89 13.67
N GLN A 190 2.92 21.51 13.05
CA GLN A 190 1.55 21.54 13.57
C GLN A 190 0.87 20.19 13.32
N ALA A 191 1.03 19.64 12.11
CA ALA A 191 0.51 18.32 11.78
C ALA A 191 1.37 17.17 12.34
N ARG A 192 2.61 17.46 12.76
CA ARG A 192 3.65 16.49 13.14
C ARG A 192 3.99 15.52 12.00
N VAL A 193 3.92 16.01 10.77
CA VAL A 193 4.13 15.22 9.56
C VAL A 193 5.43 15.64 8.92
N VAL A 194 6.29 14.67 8.63
CA VAL A 194 7.46 14.84 7.77
C VAL A 194 7.21 14.10 6.46
N VAL A 195 7.29 14.83 5.36
CA VAL A 195 7.20 14.32 4.00
C VAL A 195 8.61 14.14 3.49
N VAL A 196 8.94 12.94 3.02
CA VAL A 196 10.27 12.58 2.52
C VAL A 196 10.15 11.99 1.13
N ASP A 197 10.84 12.59 0.17
CA ASP A 197 10.93 12.09 -1.20
C ASP A 197 12.21 11.27 -1.37
N VAL A 198 12.04 9.98 -1.60
CA VAL A 198 13.11 9.03 -1.89
C VAL A 198 13.09 8.73 -3.38
N VAL A 199 14.12 9.17 -4.11
CA VAL A 199 14.14 9.20 -5.58
C VAL A 199 15.40 8.55 -6.09
N LYS A 200 15.27 7.61 -7.03
CA LYS A 200 16.36 7.13 -7.87
C LYS A 200 16.19 7.63 -9.31
N PRO A 201 17.27 7.72 -10.11
CA PRO A 201 17.17 8.06 -11.52
C PRO A 201 16.26 7.09 -12.27
N VAL A 202 15.47 7.62 -13.20
CA VAL A 202 14.69 6.81 -14.16
C VAL A 202 15.63 5.90 -14.95
N GLY A 203 15.24 4.64 -15.12
CA GLY A 203 16.05 3.58 -15.74
C GLY A 203 16.92 2.81 -14.74
N ASN A 204 17.11 3.29 -13.51
CA ASN A 204 17.92 2.59 -12.53
C ASN A 204 17.18 1.37 -11.95
N ARG A 205 17.74 0.17 -12.18
CA ARG A 205 17.23 -1.12 -11.67
C ARG A 205 18.11 -1.74 -10.59
N ASN A 206 19.23 -1.11 -10.24
CA ASN A 206 20.20 -1.64 -9.27
C ASN A 206 19.73 -1.47 -7.83
N VAL A 207 18.88 -0.48 -7.57
CA VAL A 207 18.34 -0.20 -6.24
C VAL A 207 16.82 -0.33 -6.27
N ASP A 208 16.31 -1.15 -5.36
CA ASP A 208 14.89 -1.37 -5.15
C ASP A 208 14.42 -0.59 -3.92
N LEU A 209 13.80 0.58 -4.17
CA LEU A 209 13.30 1.46 -3.10
C LEU A 209 12.16 0.81 -2.31
N SER A 210 11.44 -0.14 -2.92
CA SER A 210 10.26 -0.76 -2.30
C SER A 210 10.61 -1.62 -1.09
N ARG A 211 11.84 -2.15 -1.02
CA ARG A 211 12.33 -2.91 0.14
C ARG A 211 12.35 -2.02 1.37
N MET A 212 13.07 -0.90 1.31
CA MET A 212 13.15 0.04 2.43
C MET A 212 11.76 0.53 2.83
N ALA A 213 10.94 0.94 1.86
CA ALA A 213 9.61 1.45 2.14
C ALA A 213 8.71 0.42 2.84
N TYR A 214 8.78 -0.85 2.42
CA TYR A 214 8.01 -1.92 3.06
C TYR A 214 8.48 -2.21 4.48
N TYR A 215 9.79 -2.30 4.72
CA TYR A 215 10.33 -2.49 6.07
C TYR A 215 9.96 -1.33 6.99
N MET A 216 10.11 -0.09 6.53
CA MET A 216 9.73 1.10 7.29
C MET A 216 8.23 1.13 7.58
N GLU A 217 7.38 0.75 6.61
CA GLU A 217 5.94 0.63 6.85
C GLU A 217 5.62 -0.38 7.96
N LYS A 218 6.31 -1.53 7.99
CA LYS A 218 6.13 -2.54 9.05
C LYS A 218 6.65 -2.07 10.40
N ASP A 219 7.79 -1.40 10.41
CA ASP A 219 8.39 -0.83 11.63
C ASP A 219 7.46 0.20 12.29
N VAL A 220 6.73 0.99 11.49
CA VAL A 220 5.84 2.04 12.01
C VAL A 220 4.43 1.53 12.32
N LYS A 221 3.79 0.75 11.43
CA LYS A 221 2.37 0.36 11.58
C LYS A 221 2.14 -0.94 12.34
N VAL A 222 3.11 -1.85 12.37
CA VAL A 222 2.91 -3.21 12.87
C VAL A 222 4.00 -3.51 13.89
N LEU A 223 4.85 -4.49 13.60
CA LEU A 223 6.02 -4.86 14.37
C LEU A 223 7.18 -4.99 13.40
N PRO A 224 8.40 -4.59 13.81
CA PRO A 224 9.59 -4.77 13.01
C PRO A 224 9.75 -6.19 12.48
N LEU A 225 10.15 -6.31 11.21
CA LEU A 225 10.47 -7.59 10.59
C LEU A 225 11.85 -8.11 10.99
N PHE A 226 12.74 -7.23 11.43
CA PHE A 226 14.08 -7.56 11.87
C PHE A 226 14.08 -8.50 13.07
N GLU A 227 15.13 -9.31 13.17
CA GLU A 227 15.41 -10.11 14.35
C GLU A 227 15.61 -9.21 15.58
N GLY A 228 15.09 -9.63 16.75
CA GLY A 228 15.19 -8.87 18.00
C GLY A 228 14.25 -7.67 18.13
N GLU A 229 13.40 -7.39 17.13
CA GLU A 229 12.28 -6.43 17.20
C GLU A 229 12.63 -4.99 17.64
N LYS A 230 13.87 -4.52 17.44
CA LYS A 230 14.25 -3.14 17.76
C LYS A 230 13.37 -2.15 17.00
N LYS A 231 12.71 -1.24 17.71
CA LYS A 231 11.83 -0.21 17.16
C LYS A 231 12.58 0.78 16.27
N PHE A 232 11.89 1.31 15.26
CA PHE A 232 12.39 2.43 14.47
C PHE A 232 12.21 3.74 15.24
N GLN A 233 13.29 4.19 15.87
CA GLN A 233 13.32 5.37 16.75
C GLN A 233 14.55 6.23 16.45
N PRO A 234 14.56 6.99 15.34
CA PRO A 234 15.67 7.89 15.02
C PRO A 234 15.84 8.95 16.12
N THR A 235 17.09 9.33 16.39
CA THR A 235 17.40 10.37 17.38
C THR A 235 17.54 11.72 16.68
N VAL A 236 16.73 12.70 17.08
CA VAL A 236 16.71 14.05 16.52
C VAL A 236 16.98 15.04 17.65
N GLY A 237 18.07 15.82 17.58
CA GLY A 237 18.38 16.79 18.63
C GLY A 237 18.51 16.19 20.05
N GLY A 238 18.96 14.93 20.15
CA GLY A 238 19.11 14.22 21.43
C GLY A 238 17.84 13.54 21.97
N GLN A 239 16.68 13.67 21.31
CA GLN A 239 15.46 12.95 21.65
C GLN A 239 15.18 11.82 20.65
N GLN A 240 14.66 10.69 21.14
CA GLN A 240 14.18 9.59 20.29
C GLN A 240 12.79 9.91 19.76
N LEU A 241 12.59 9.70 18.46
CA LEU A 241 11.33 9.99 17.80
C LEU A 241 10.54 8.71 17.56
N ASP A 242 9.32 8.64 18.10
CA ASP A 242 8.35 7.59 17.79
C ASP A 242 7.40 8.03 16.68
N PHE A 243 6.99 7.09 15.84
CA PHE A 243 6.00 7.30 14.78
C PHE A 243 4.68 6.62 15.12
N GLU A 244 3.57 7.29 14.78
CA GLU A 244 2.22 6.76 14.96
C GLU A 244 1.60 6.30 13.64
N ASN A 245 2.02 6.87 12.52
CA ASN A 245 1.52 6.49 11.21
C ASN A 245 2.55 6.77 10.10
N ILE A 246 2.38 6.06 8.99
CA ILE A 246 3.13 6.28 7.75
C ILE A 246 2.20 6.10 6.56
N VAL A 247 2.26 7.02 5.60
CA VAL A 247 1.64 6.85 4.29
C VAL A 247 2.74 6.74 3.25
N VAL A 248 2.63 5.77 2.35
CA VAL A 248 3.63 5.50 1.32
C VAL A 248 2.98 5.64 -0.04
N TYR A 249 3.47 6.60 -0.83
CA TYR A 249 3.07 6.80 -2.21
C TYR A 249 4.17 6.31 -3.13
N TYR A 250 3.77 5.69 -4.24
CA TYR A 250 4.67 5.10 -5.23
C TYR A 250 4.47 5.81 -6.56
N VAL A 251 5.56 6.28 -7.16
CA VAL A 251 5.58 6.97 -8.44
C VAL A 251 6.41 6.15 -9.42
N ASP A 252 5.75 5.78 -10.51
CA ASP A 252 6.26 4.90 -11.55
C ASP A 252 6.82 5.69 -12.73
N GLU A 253 7.73 5.06 -13.48
CA GLU A 253 8.26 5.63 -14.73
C GLU A 253 7.20 5.80 -15.82
N LYS A 254 6.10 5.06 -15.72
CA LYS A 254 4.96 5.13 -16.64
C LYS A 254 3.67 5.31 -15.83
N PRO A 255 2.74 6.17 -16.29
CA PRO A 255 1.49 6.39 -15.56
C PRO A 255 0.66 5.10 -15.48
N PRO A 256 -0.12 4.92 -14.39
CA PRO A 256 -1.04 3.80 -14.28
C PRO A 256 -2.21 3.92 -15.26
N THR A 257 -2.80 2.80 -15.65
CA THR A 257 -3.92 2.74 -16.59
C THR A 257 -5.18 2.25 -15.88
N PHE A 258 -5.85 3.14 -15.15
CA PHE A 258 -7.17 2.89 -14.57
C PHE A 258 -8.26 3.51 -15.43
N THR A 259 -9.31 2.75 -15.73
CA THR A 259 -10.51 3.26 -16.38
C THR A 259 -11.45 3.83 -15.32
N MET A 260 -11.96 5.04 -15.52
CA MET A 260 -12.90 5.70 -14.60
C MET A 260 -14.32 5.06 -14.60
N LYS A 261 -14.44 3.75 -14.85
CA LYS A 261 -15.73 3.06 -15.04
C LYS A 261 -16.67 3.17 -13.84
N ARG A 262 -16.14 3.38 -12.63
CA ARG A 262 -16.95 3.45 -11.40
C ARG A 262 -17.61 4.81 -11.14
N LEU A 263 -17.19 5.88 -11.82
CA LEU A 263 -17.80 7.21 -11.69
C LEU A 263 -18.93 7.44 -12.71
N THR A 264 -18.91 6.74 -13.84
CA THR A 264 -19.85 6.98 -14.95
C THR A 264 -21.28 6.58 -14.66
N GLY A 265 -21.53 5.49 -13.91
CA GLY A 265 -22.90 4.99 -13.68
C GLY A 265 -23.80 5.97 -12.92
N GLY A 266 -23.29 6.52 -11.80
CA GLY A 266 -24.03 7.49 -10.99
C GLY A 266 -24.22 8.83 -11.70
N ILE A 267 -23.18 9.30 -12.40
CA ILE A 267 -23.24 10.57 -13.13
C ILE A 267 -24.25 10.50 -14.29
N ILE A 268 -24.26 9.39 -15.05
CA ILE A 268 -25.21 9.21 -16.17
C ILE A 268 -26.65 9.17 -15.64
N ALA A 269 -26.92 8.45 -14.54
CA ALA A 269 -28.25 8.39 -13.95
C ALA A 269 -28.76 9.78 -13.52
N VAL A 270 -27.90 10.58 -12.87
CA VAL A 270 -28.25 11.96 -12.47
C VAL A 270 -28.52 12.84 -13.70
N ILE A 271 -27.67 12.77 -14.73
CA ILE A 271 -27.86 13.54 -15.96
C ILE A 271 -29.20 13.19 -16.63
N VAL A 272 -29.54 11.91 -16.75
CA VAL A 272 -30.80 11.47 -17.36
C VAL A 272 -32.00 11.99 -16.58
N VAL A 273 -31.98 11.92 -15.24
CA VAL A 273 -33.08 12.44 -14.39
C VAL A 273 -33.24 13.94 -14.54
N VAL A 274 -32.15 14.71 -14.56
CA VAL A 274 -32.18 16.17 -14.74
C VAL A 274 -32.75 16.54 -16.11
N VAL A 275 -32.30 15.88 -17.19
CA VAL A 275 -32.80 16.13 -18.55
C VAL A 275 -34.30 15.83 -18.65
N LEU A 276 -34.77 14.71 -18.10
CA LEU A 276 -36.19 14.36 -18.10
C LEU A 276 -37.03 15.39 -17.31
N ALA A 277 -36.55 15.86 -16.16
CA ALA A 277 -37.24 16.88 -15.37
C ALA A 277 -37.35 18.23 -16.12
N VAL A 278 -36.29 18.65 -16.81
CA VAL A 278 -36.30 19.88 -17.62
C VAL A 278 -37.27 19.76 -18.79
N VAL A 279 -37.24 18.64 -19.52
CA VAL A 279 -38.16 18.40 -20.65
C VAL A 279 -39.62 18.37 -20.18
N ALA A 280 -39.92 17.69 -19.07
CA ALA A 280 -41.25 17.67 -18.48
C ALA A 280 -41.70 19.08 -18.07
N GLY A 281 -40.83 19.86 -17.43
CA GLY A 281 -41.09 21.25 -17.06
C GLY A 281 -41.40 22.15 -18.27
N LEU A 282 -40.62 22.02 -19.35
CA LEU A 282 -40.86 22.76 -20.59
C LEU A 282 -42.17 22.37 -21.27
N LEU A 283 -42.52 21.07 -21.27
CA LEU A 283 -43.80 20.60 -21.80
C LEU A 283 -44.99 21.14 -20.99
N ILE A 284 -44.91 21.12 -19.65
CA ILE A 284 -45.94 21.67 -18.78
C ILE A 284 -46.12 23.17 -19.06
N LEU A 285 -45.03 23.94 -19.15
CA LEU A 285 -45.09 25.37 -19.49
C LEU A 285 -45.68 25.61 -20.88
N PHE A 286 -45.34 24.79 -21.87
CA PHE A 286 -45.89 24.88 -23.22
C PHE A 286 -47.40 24.64 -23.22
N PHE A 287 -47.88 23.60 -22.54
CA PHE A 287 -49.32 23.30 -22.44
C PHE A 287 -50.08 24.32 -21.60
N ALA A 288 -49.49 24.84 -20.51
CA ALA A 288 -50.08 25.90 -19.70
C ALA A 288 -50.25 27.18 -20.53
N ARG A 289 -49.19 27.64 -21.22
CA ARG A 289 -49.26 28.80 -22.12
C ARG A 289 -50.27 28.59 -23.26
N ARG A 290 -50.35 27.38 -23.81
CA ARG A 290 -51.34 27.06 -24.86
C ARG A 290 -52.77 27.14 -24.31
N ARG A 291 -53.02 26.65 -23.10
CA ARG A 291 -54.33 26.76 -22.43
C ARG A 291 -54.70 28.19 -22.10
N GLU A 292 -53.76 29.01 -21.64
CA GLU A 292 -53.98 30.44 -21.41
C GLU A 292 -54.37 31.15 -22.71
N ARG A 293 -53.60 30.97 -23.79
CA ARG A 293 -53.95 31.54 -25.12
C ARG A 293 -55.34 31.12 -25.59
N ALA A 294 -55.70 29.85 -25.43
CA ALA A 294 -57.03 29.35 -25.78
C ALA A 294 -58.17 29.89 -24.87
N ARG A 295 -57.86 30.36 -23.65
CA ARG A 295 -58.84 31.05 -22.78
C ARG A 295 -58.99 32.52 -23.18
N TYR A 296 -57.89 33.21 -23.52
CA TYR A 296 -57.92 34.61 -23.98
C TYR A 296 -58.72 34.79 -25.28
N GLU A 297 -58.65 33.85 -26.22
CA GLU A 297 -59.49 33.86 -27.44
C GLU A 297 -61.00 33.72 -27.16
N LYS A 298 -61.41 33.14 -26.02
CA LYS A 298 -62.83 32.95 -25.67
C LYS A 298 -63.44 34.12 -24.90
N THR A 299 -62.63 34.98 -24.28
CA THR A 299 -63.10 36.20 -23.59
C THR A 299 -63.32 37.37 -24.55
N GLN A 300 -62.54 37.47 -25.63
CA GLN A 300 -62.72 38.53 -26.64
C GLN A 300 -64.10 38.57 -27.34
N PRO A 301 -64.72 37.46 -27.77
CA PRO A 301 -66.04 37.53 -28.40
C PRO A 301 -67.15 37.88 -27.39
N ARG A 302 -66.96 37.59 -26.10
CA ARG A 302 -68.00 37.79 -25.08
C ARG A 302 -68.14 39.26 -24.65
N GLU A 303 -67.04 40.01 -24.63
CA GLU A 303 -67.07 41.47 -24.38
C GLU A 303 -67.53 42.26 -25.61
N MET A 304 -67.30 41.75 -26.82
CA MET A 304 -67.76 42.37 -28.08
C MET A 304 -69.28 42.26 -28.26
N ASP A 305 -69.89 41.14 -27.84
CA ASP A 305 -71.36 40.96 -27.89
C ASP A 305 -72.10 41.87 -26.87
N GLU A 306 -71.56 42.06 -25.66
CA GLU A 306 -72.17 42.94 -24.66
C GLU A 306 -72.11 44.44 -25.07
N MET A 307 -71.03 44.87 -25.73
CA MET A 307 -70.97 46.24 -26.26
C MET A 307 -71.96 46.46 -27.41
N GLN A 308 -72.15 45.47 -28.28
CA GLN A 308 -73.04 45.59 -29.44
C GLN A 308 -74.52 45.61 -29.05
N GLN A 309 -74.89 44.99 -27.91
CA GLN A 309 -76.24 45.06 -27.34
C GLN A 309 -76.53 46.38 -26.61
N SER A 310 -75.50 47.09 -26.14
CA SER A 310 -75.65 48.42 -25.52
C SER A 310 -75.83 49.56 -26.53
N LEU A 311 -75.58 49.28 -27.82
CA LEU A 311 -75.62 50.25 -28.93
C LEU A 311 -76.80 50.02 -29.90
N SER A 312 -77.74 49.15 -29.56
CA SER A 312 -79.00 48.91 -30.29
C SER A 312 -80.22 49.40 -29.52
#